data_AF-A0A067CE31-F1
#
_entry.id   AF-A0A067CE31-F1
#
_cell.length_a   1.000
_cell.length_b   1.000
_cell.length_c   1.000
_cell.angle_alpha   90.00
_cell.angle_beta   90.00
_cell.angle_gamma   90.00
#
_symmetry.space_group_name_H-M   'P 1'
#
loop_
_entity.id
_entity.type
_entity.pdbx_description
1 polymer ?
#
loop_
_entity_poly.entity_id
_entity_poly.type
_entity_poly.pdbx_seq_one_letter_code
_entity_poly.pdbx_strand_id
1 'polypeptide(L)'
;MSQASFDAFVQKAAVSVPVAGYLYNQAEKSSLIWKRRYCVLQESALAIFYYESEEAAAEGSLKGKIPYCSVHDWDGKPHGFQFYTPTNKCFRVYCDSDDERNKWMTSMQAQLDNAPEVADGELAPYARNGAASPTGSPRAAGSFRTLRADSWRGEDADLPILLTELEDLRSQVSTLRSELAVYEKTDKTVSDVRARGGRQRRGSVLEDGTPIALEPREMERMKQIFSLFDSNSNGSINASDLQKLHARLGEPITDIEAQEALAYMNPVEGNVNFVSFMKWWNEDHKNENPSEAMQRYQAKFKFLKARIANPAIGNIETEMTGPCPSFEFRVNFVYHHRDGSKVRISPWHDIPLYNADGSVNFVCEIPKWSRKKFEIATGEPFNPIKQDTKNGKLREYGWGDMMFNYGALPQTWEDPNHITEGTGCGGDNDPLDVIEIGTKKWNVGSIVQVKVLGVLALIDDNETDWKVICINVEDHYASKIHDVADIEAHMPGCIAAIHDWLRDYKMPSINQFAYDGKCMNRDFAESVVAETHEFWKLLVEERGGQAMV
;
A
#
# COMPACT_ATOMS: atom_id res chain seq x y z
N MET A 1 0.87 39.28 -22.37
CA MET A 1 0.12 39.84 -23.51
C MET A 1 -1.22 40.36 -23.01
N SER A 2 -1.85 41.34 -23.67
CA SER A 2 -3.11 41.95 -23.23
C SER A 2 -4.32 41.05 -23.52
N GLN A 3 -5.44 41.25 -22.81
CA GLN A 3 -6.76 40.62 -23.04
C GLN A 3 -7.14 40.55 -24.54
N ALA A 4 -6.72 41.55 -25.32
CA ALA A 4 -6.94 41.64 -26.76
C ALA A 4 -6.24 40.54 -27.59
N SER A 5 -5.17 39.93 -27.09
CA SER A 5 -4.48 38.81 -27.76
C SER A 5 -5.21 37.47 -27.57
N PHE A 6 -5.91 37.30 -26.45
CA PHE A 6 -6.77 36.15 -26.17
C PHE A 6 -8.02 36.19 -27.05
N ASP A 7 -8.65 37.35 -27.19
CA ASP A 7 -9.81 37.55 -28.08
C ASP A 7 -9.46 37.31 -29.57
N ALA A 8 -8.22 37.60 -29.98
CA ALA A 8 -7.75 37.37 -31.34
C ALA A 8 -7.48 35.89 -31.66
N PHE A 9 -7.12 35.07 -30.66
CA PHE A 9 -7.00 33.61 -30.82
C PHE A 9 -8.37 32.94 -30.97
N VAL A 10 -9.35 33.38 -30.16
CA VAL A 10 -10.75 32.92 -30.23
C VAL A 10 -11.40 33.23 -31.59
N GLN A 11 -11.01 34.31 -32.26
CA GLN A 11 -11.61 34.69 -33.55
C GLN A 11 -11.14 33.90 -34.78
N LYS A 12 -10.09 33.07 -34.70
CA LYS A 12 -9.53 32.41 -35.91
C LYS A 12 -9.94 30.96 -36.15
N ALA A 13 -10.74 30.38 -35.25
CA ALA A 13 -11.63 29.24 -35.53
C ALA A 13 -12.75 29.32 -34.49
N ALA A 14 -14.00 29.46 -34.91
CA ALA A 14 -15.16 29.59 -34.02
C ALA A 14 -15.42 28.28 -33.25
N VAL A 15 -14.62 28.02 -32.22
CA VAL A 15 -14.75 26.89 -31.31
C VAL A 15 -15.10 27.47 -29.95
N SER A 16 -16.38 27.37 -29.57
CA SER A 16 -16.83 27.78 -28.24
C SER A 16 -16.17 26.91 -27.17
N VAL A 17 -15.75 27.55 -26.08
CA VAL A 17 -15.00 26.94 -24.97
C VAL A 17 -15.84 27.07 -23.69
N PRO A 18 -16.55 26.01 -23.27
CA PRO A 18 -17.41 26.09 -22.07
C PRO A 18 -16.62 26.25 -20.77
N VAL A 19 -15.45 25.63 -20.70
CA VAL A 19 -14.57 25.73 -19.54
C VAL A 19 -13.10 25.57 -19.95
N ALA A 20 -12.24 26.37 -19.33
CA ALA A 20 -10.79 26.24 -19.39
C ALA A 20 -10.21 26.54 -18.01
N GLY A 21 -9.09 25.90 -17.69
CA GLY A 21 -8.43 26.04 -16.39
C GLY A 21 -7.39 24.96 -16.17
N TYR A 22 -6.67 25.03 -15.06
CA TYR A 22 -5.68 24.02 -14.72
C TYR A 22 -6.35 22.80 -14.09
N LEU A 23 -5.97 21.62 -14.57
CA LEU A 23 -6.30 20.35 -13.93
C LEU A 23 -5.00 19.65 -13.56
N TYR A 24 -5.02 19.05 -12.38
CA TYR A 24 -3.94 18.20 -11.91
C TYR A 24 -4.33 16.75 -12.15
N ASN A 25 -3.50 16.00 -12.85
CA ASN A 25 -3.76 14.59 -13.09
C ASN A 25 -2.57 13.70 -12.73
N GLN A 26 -2.85 12.49 -12.28
CA GLN A 26 -1.82 11.50 -12.03
C GLN A 26 -1.35 10.91 -13.36
N ALA A 27 -0.07 11.04 -13.67
CA ALA A 27 0.46 10.66 -14.97
C ALA A 27 0.33 9.15 -15.25
N GLU A 28 0.45 8.31 -14.21
CA GLU A 28 0.39 6.84 -14.26
C GLU A 28 -0.20 6.27 -12.96
N LYS A 29 -0.75 5.05 -12.99
CA LYS A 29 -1.40 4.38 -11.82
C LYS A 29 -0.48 4.18 -10.61
N SER A 30 0.83 4.37 -10.77
CA SER A 30 1.86 4.23 -9.73
C SER A 30 2.71 5.49 -9.57
N SER A 31 2.36 6.59 -10.26
CA SER A 31 3.12 7.85 -10.19
C SER A 31 2.57 8.70 -9.05
N LEU A 32 3.34 8.89 -7.99
CA LEU A 32 2.97 9.79 -6.88
C LEU A 32 2.93 11.28 -7.30
N ILE A 33 3.46 11.61 -8.48
CA ILE A 33 3.54 12.97 -9.01
C ILE A 33 2.25 13.34 -9.78
N TRP A 34 1.58 14.38 -9.30
CA TRP A 34 0.47 15.05 -9.99
C TRP A 34 1.01 16.08 -10.97
N LYS A 35 0.61 15.97 -12.24
CA LYS A 35 1.03 16.90 -13.28
C LYS A 35 -0.04 17.96 -13.48
N ARG A 36 0.38 19.21 -13.35
CA ARG A 36 -0.44 20.38 -13.69
C ARG A 36 -0.47 20.56 -15.20
N ARG A 37 -1.67 20.68 -15.77
CA ARG A 37 -1.90 20.93 -17.20
C ARG A 37 -3.00 21.95 -17.39
N TYR A 38 -2.82 22.83 -18.38
CA TYR A 38 -3.89 23.73 -18.77
C TYR A 38 -4.86 22.97 -19.67
N CYS A 39 -6.11 22.86 -19.25
CA CYS A 39 -7.14 22.06 -19.90
C CYS A 39 -8.24 22.95 -20.44
N VAL A 40 -8.80 22.56 -21.58
CA VAL A 40 -9.83 23.29 -22.32
C VAL A 40 -10.88 22.28 -22.79
N LEU A 41 -12.13 22.54 -22.46
CA LEU A 41 -13.28 21.84 -23.01
C LEU A 41 -13.76 22.60 -24.25
N GLN A 42 -13.98 21.90 -25.36
CA GLN A 42 -14.47 22.51 -26.61
C GLN A 42 -15.88 22.00 -26.90
N GLU A 43 -16.80 22.86 -27.35
CA GLU A 43 -18.19 22.43 -27.68
C GLU A 43 -18.29 21.42 -28.82
N SER A 44 -17.30 21.41 -29.72
CA SER A 44 -17.30 20.56 -30.90
C SER A 44 -16.90 19.11 -30.62
N ALA A 45 -16.50 18.76 -29.38
CA ALA A 45 -16.07 17.42 -29.04
C ALA A 45 -16.27 17.08 -27.56
N LEU A 46 -16.74 15.86 -27.27
CA LEU A 46 -16.73 15.25 -25.93
C LEU A 46 -15.30 14.83 -25.53
N ALA A 47 -14.39 15.80 -25.46
CA ALA A 47 -13.00 15.60 -25.09
C ALA A 47 -12.42 16.82 -24.38
N ILE A 48 -11.56 16.55 -23.40
CA ILE A 48 -10.73 17.56 -22.75
C ILE A 48 -9.43 17.70 -23.56
N PHE A 49 -9.14 18.90 -24.03
CA PHE A 49 -7.89 19.25 -24.70
C PHE A 49 -6.92 19.81 -23.67
N TYR A 50 -5.67 19.35 -23.64
CA TYR A 50 -4.71 19.81 -22.64
C TYR A 50 -3.39 20.28 -23.26
N TYR A 51 -2.79 21.25 -22.59
CA TYR A 51 -1.61 22.00 -22.99
C TYR A 51 -0.60 22.01 -21.83
N GLU A 52 0.66 22.35 -22.12
CA GLU A 52 1.70 22.45 -21.08
C GLU A 52 1.40 23.62 -20.13
N SER A 53 0.98 24.76 -20.69
CA SER A 53 0.59 25.98 -19.99
C SER A 53 -0.51 26.71 -20.75
N GLU A 54 -1.03 27.79 -20.15
CA GLU A 54 -2.01 28.67 -20.79
C GLU A 54 -1.43 29.39 -22.02
N GLU A 55 -0.17 29.79 -21.99
CA GLU A 55 0.51 30.41 -23.14
C GLU A 55 0.64 29.41 -24.31
N ALA A 56 0.98 28.16 -23.99
CA ALA A 56 1.01 27.08 -24.99
C ALA A 56 -0.38 26.82 -25.60
N ALA A 57 -1.45 27.06 -24.83
CA ALA A 57 -2.82 26.98 -25.35
C ALA A 57 -3.13 28.11 -26.33
N ALA A 58 -2.73 29.34 -26.02
CA ALA A 58 -2.87 30.51 -26.90
C ALA A 58 -2.02 30.39 -28.19
N GLU A 59 -0.90 29.68 -28.13
CA GLU A 59 -0.06 29.36 -29.30
C GLU A 59 -0.56 28.15 -30.09
N GLY A 60 -1.59 27.44 -29.59
CA GLY A 60 -2.15 26.24 -30.22
C GLY A 60 -1.26 24.99 -30.09
N SER A 61 -0.29 24.98 -29.18
CA SER A 61 0.66 23.89 -28.94
C SER A 61 0.03 22.76 -28.11
N LEU A 62 -0.93 22.07 -28.73
CA LEU A 62 -1.71 20.99 -28.11
C LEU A 62 -0.83 19.81 -27.69
N LYS A 63 -0.94 19.38 -26.41
CA LYS A 63 -0.24 18.19 -25.91
C LYS A 63 -1.05 16.91 -26.08
N GLY A 64 -2.36 17.00 -26.02
CA GLY A 64 -3.23 15.87 -26.29
C GLY A 64 -4.69 16.17 -26.02
N LYS A 65 -5.53 15.15 -26.26
CA LYS A 65 -6.97 15.19 -25.99
C LYS A 65 -7.40 13.91 -25.31
N ILE A 66 -8.32 14.01 -24.35
CA ILE A 66 -8.84 12.88 -23.58
C ILE A 66 -10.36 12.84 -23.79
N PRO A 67 -10.90 11.84 -24.51
CA PRO A 67 -12.34 11.69 -24.67
C PRO A 67 -12.96 11.26 -23.34
N TYR A 68 -14.18 11.69 -23.07
CA TYR A 68 -14.91 11.30 -21.86
C TYR A 68 -16.37 10.96 -22.18
N CYS A 69 -16.98 10.08 -21.37
CA CYS A 69 -18.36 9.64 -21.50
C CYS A 69 -19.16 9.75 -20.20
N SER A 70 -18.50 9.96 -19.06
CA SER A 70 -19.14 10.26 -17.78
C SER A 70 -18.23 11.09 -16.89
N VAL A 71 -18.82 11.86 -15.98
CA VAL A 71 -18.14 12.64 -14.95
C VAL A 71 -18.83 12.39 -13.61
N HIS A 72 -18.06 12.27 -12.55
CA HIS A 72 -18.53 11.92 -11.21
C HIS A 72 -17.70 12.63 -10.15
N ASP A 73 -18.31 12.86 -8.99
CA ASP A 73 -17.57 13.25 -7.80
C ASP A 73 -16.46 12.24 -7.47
N TRP A 74 -15.34 12.75 -6.97
CA TRP A 74 -14.24 11.96 -6.44
C TRP A 74 -13.63 12.70 -5.26
N ASP A 75 -13.68 12.06 -4.10
CA ASP A 75 -13.31 12.59 -2.81
C ASP A 75 -11.86 12.25 -2.39
N GLY A 76 -11.09 11.58 -3.26
CA GLY A 76 -9.71 11.20 -2.96
C GLY A 76 -8.70 12.35 -2.93
N LYS A 77 -9.08 13.56 -3.38
CA LYS A 77 -8.32 14.82 -3.20
C LYS A 77 -9.30 15.98 -2.96
N PRO A 78 -8.92 17.03 -2.20
CA PRO A 78 -9.66 18.28 -2.15
C PRO A 78 -9.92 18.80 -3.56
N HIS A 79 -11.14 19.27 -3.82
CA HIS A 79 -11.57 19.77 -5.14
C HIS A 79 -11.44 18.72 -6.28
N GLY A 80 -11.40 17.44 -5.92
CA GLY A 80 -11.29 16.31 -6.82
C GLY A 80 -12.57 15.98 -7.56
N PHE A 81 -12.42 15.46 -8.77
CA PHE A 81 -13.48 14.78 -9.51
C PHE A 81 -12.87 13.69 -10.40
N GLN A 82 -13.70 12.76 -10.87
CA GLN A 82 -13.27 11.73 -11.78
C GLN A 82 -14.14 11.66 -13.02
N PHE A 83 -13.58 11.17 -14.12
CA PHE A 83 -14.32 10.96 -15.35
C PHE A 83 -13.85 9.70 -16.05
N TYR A 84 -14.76 9.07 -16.80
CA TYR A 84 -14.45 7.86 -17.55
C TYR A 84 -14.40 8.17 -19.03
N THR A 85 -13.41 7.57 -19.70
CA THR A 85 -13.35 7.54 -21.17
C THR A 85 -14.33 6.48 -21.71
N PRO A 86 -14.72 6.54 -23.01
CA PRO A 86 -15.49 5.47 -23.66
C PRO A 86 -14.85 4.08 -23.57
N THR A 87 -13.54 4.01 -23.31
CA THR A 87 -12.79 2.76 -23.08
C THR A 87 -12.79 2.28 -21.62
N ASN A 88 -13.66 2.85 -20.77
CA ASN A 88 -13.77 2.57 -19.34
C ASN A 88 -12.50 2.87 -18.52
N LYS A 89 -11.61 3.73 -19.04
CA LYS A 89 -10.48 4.25 -18.27
C LYS A 89 -10.94 5.42 -17.39
N CYS A 90 -10.75 5.29 -16.08
CA CYS A 90 -10.98 6.36 -15.10
C CYS A 90 -9.78 7.32 -15.06
N PHE A 91 -10.07 8.61 -15.07
CA PHE A 91 -9.15 9.69 -14.77
C PHE A 91 -9.61 10.39 -13.50
N ARG A 92 -8.73 10.45 -12.51
CA ARG A 92 -8.91 11.23 -11.28
C ARG A 92 -8.12 12.51 -11.42
N VAL A 93 -8.79 13.63 -11.20
CA VAL A 93 -8.22 14.97 -11.33
C VAL A 93 -8.68 15.85 -10.17
N TYR A 94 -7.95 16.91 -9.87
CA TYR A 94 -8.41 17.95 -8.95
C TYR A 94 -8.14 19.34 -9.52
N CYS A 95 -8.85 20.33 -8.97
CA CYS A 95 -8.74 21.75 -9.32
C CYS A 95 -8.11 22.55 -8.18
N ASP A 96 -7.81 23.84 -8.43
CA ASP A 96 -7.30 24.73 -7.40
C ASP A 96 -8.42 25.18 -6.41
N SER A 97 -9.70 24.97 -6.74
CA SER A 97 -10.84 25.29 -5.85
C SER A 97 -12.14 24.51 -6.15
N ASP A 98 -13.08 24.52 -5.21
CA ASP A 98 -14.42 23.91 -5.40
C ASP A 98 -15.24 24.62 -6.48
N ASP A 99 -15.11 25.93 -6.62
CA ASP A 99 -15.80 26.69 -7.67
C ASP A 99 -15.33 26.23 -9.06
N GLU A 100 -14.03 26.01 -9.23
CA GLU A 100 -13.47 25.45 -10.45
C GLU A 100 -13.90 24.01 -10.68
N ARG A 101 -13.87 23.15 -9.65
CA ARG A 101 -14.38 21.78 -9.73
C ARG A 101 -15.84 21.78 -10.21
N ASN A 102 -16.70 22.56 -9.56
CA ASN A 102 -18.12 22.64 -9.87
C ASN A 102 -18.34 23.15 -11.30
N LYS A 103 -17.57 24.14 -11.75
CA LYS A 103 -17.60 24.65 -13.12
C LYS A 103 -17.21 23.57 -14.14
N TRP A 104 -16.14 22.81 -13.88
CA TRP A 104 -15.72 21.70 -14.73
C TRP A 104 -16.78 20.60 -14.82
N MET A 105 -17.24 20.11 -13.68
CA MET A 105 -18.24 19.03 -13.64
C MET A 105 -19.55 19.44 -14.31
N THR A 106 -20.06 20.65 -14.03
CA THR A 106 -21.30 21.16 -14.63
C THR A 106 -21.15 21.30 -16.14
N SER A 107 -20.01 21.83 -16.61
CA SER A 107 -19.77 22.01 -18.06
C SER A 107 -19.64 20.67 -18.79
N MET A 108 -18.93 19.71 -18.18
CA MET A 108 -18.77 18.38 -18.74
C MET A 108 -20.09 17.62 -18.79
N GLN A 109 -20.90 17.70 -17.72
CA GLN A 109 -22.20 17.06 -17.65
C GLN A 109 -23.18 17.69 -18.66
N ALA A 110 -23.21 19.03 -18.76
CA ALA A 110 -24.03 19.72 -19.75
C ALA A 110 -23.66 19.34 -21.20
N GLN A 111 -22.39 19.14 -21.52
CA GLN A 111 -22.00 18.62 -22.83
C GLN A 111 -22.47 17.19 -23.07
N LEU A 112 -22.42 16.32 -22.05
CA LEU A 112 -22.92 14.94 -22.16
C LEU A 112 -24.43 14.88 -22.37
N ASP A 113 -25.18 15.78 -21.72
CA ASP A 113 -26.64 15.81 -21.81
C ASP A 113 -27.15 16.43 -23.11
N ASN A 114 -26.36 17.32 -23.72
CA ASN A 114 -26.66 17.92 -25.03
C ASN A 114 -26.09 17.12 -26.22
N ALA A 115 -25.39 16.01 -25.97
CA ALA A 115 -24.84 15.17 -27.03
C ALA A 115 -25.98 14.43 -27.77
N PRO A 116 -25.99 14.40 -29.11
CA PRO A 116 -27.05 13.75 -29.87
C PRO A 116 -27.10 12.23 -29.59
N GLU A 117 -28.30 11.70 -29.35
CA GLU A 117 -28.52 10.24 -29.25
C GLU A 117 -28.24 9.55 -30.59
N VAL A 118 -27.66 8.36 -30.53
CA VAL A 118 -27.31 7.59 -31.71
C VAL A 118 -28.48 6.71 -32.10
N ALA A 119 -28.96 6.85 -33.34
CA ALA A 119 -29.95 5.93 -33.91
C ALA A 119 -29.35 4.51 -34.03
N ASP A 120 -30.16 3.49 -33.73
CA ASP A 120 -29.75 2.09 -33.78
C ASP A 120 -29.04 1.74 -35.10
N GLY A 121 -27.77 1.34 -35.00
CA GLY A 121 -27.01 0.75 -36.10
C GLY A 121 -25.99 1.65 -36.82
N GLU A 122 -25.88 2.93 -36.49
CA GLU A 122 -24.78 3.78 -37.00
C GLU A 122 -23.73 4.09 -35.92
N LEU A 123 -22.45 3.92 -36.24
CA LEU A 123 -21.34 4.34 -35.38
C LEU A 123 -21.13 5.87 -35.52
N ALA A 124 -21.78 6.65 -34.67
CA ALA A 124 -21.31 8.02 -34.43
C ALA A 124 -19.96 7.96 -33.67
N PRO A 125 -18.99 8.86 -33.93
CA PRO A 125 -17.68 8.82 -33.26
C PRO A 125 -17.74 9.08 -31.74
N TYR A 126 -18.92 9.39 -31.20
CA TYR A 126 -19.15 9.92 -29.85
C TYR A 126 -20.35 9.27 -29.12
N ALA A 127 -20.82 8.10 -29.57
CA ALA A 127 -22.01 7.45 -29.03
C ALA A 127 -21.87 7.04 -27.54
N ARG A 128 -22.86 7.38 -26.70
CA ARG A 128 -23.08 6.77 -25.38
C ARG A 128 -23.36 5.28 -25.57
N ASN A 129 -22.35 4.44 -25.34
CA ASN A 129 -22.63 3.05 -25.00
C ASN A 129 -23.20 3.03 -23.58
N GLY A 130 -24.40 2.45 -23.43
CA GLY A 130 -25.09 2.35 -22.16
C GLY A 130 -24.15 1.85 -21.06
N ALA A 131 -23.82 2.75 -20.12
CA ALA A 131 -23.08 2.40 -18.93
C ALA A 131 -24.01 1.58 -18.04
N ALA A 132 -23.90 0.25 -18.14
CA ALA A 132 -24.06 -0.54 -16.94
C ALA A 132 -22.97 -0.05 -15.97
N SER A 133 -23.35 0.33 -14.76
CA SER A 133 -22.42 0.21 -13.62
C SER A 133 -22.01 -1.26 -13.54
N PRO A 134 -20.72 -1.59 -13.59
CA PRO A 134 -20.26 -2.50 -12.56
C PRO A 134 -18.79 -2.30 -12.15
N THR A 135 -18.56 -2.43 -10.85
CA THR A 135 -17.64 -3.44 -10.30
C THR A 135 -16.77 -4.21 -11.33
N GLY A 136 -15.45 -4.20 -11.14
CA GLY A 136 -14.54 -5.22 -11.71
C GLY A 136 -13.28 -4.70 -12.41
N SER A 137 -12.13 -4.85 -11.75
CA SER A 137 -10.80 -5.04 -12.37
C SER A 137 -10.83 -6.25 -13.34
N PRO A 138 -9.94 -6.43 -14.35
CA PRO A 138 -8.48 -6.17 -14.29
C PRO A 138 -7.70 -5.86 -15.62
N ARG A 139 -6.41 -5.46 -15.48
CA ARG A 139 -5.23 -5.68 -16.37
C ARG A 139 -5.25 -5.12 -17.83
N ALA A 140 -4.16 -4.90 -18.55
CA ALA A 140 -2.74 -4.54 -18.35
C ALA A 140 -2.09 -4.48 -19.77
N ALA A 141 -1.00 -3.72 -19.91
CA ALA A 141 0.00 -3.73 -21.00
C ALA A 141 -0.46 -3.21 -22.40
N GLY A 142 0.36 -2.55 -23.22
CA GLY A 142 1.78 -2.17 -23.19
C GLY A 142 2.11 -1.59 -24.60
N SER A 143 2.81 -0.46 -24.73
CA SER A 143 4.26 -0.37 -25.06
C SER A 143 4.54 0.22 -26.47
N PHE A 144 5.76 0.78 -26.59
CA PHE A 144 6.53 1.34 -27.73
C PHE A 144 6.34 2.85 -28.00
N ARG A 145 7.24 3.74 -27.55
CA ARG A 145 8.66 4.04 -27.88
C ARG A 145 8.88 4.66 -29.27
N THR A 146 9.33 5.94 -29.30
CA THR A 146 10.68 6.44 -29.70
C THR A 146 10.69 7.99 -29.66
N LEU A 147 11.50 8.60 -28.78
CA LEU A 147 12.81 9.29 -29.01
C LEU A 147 12.70 10.70 -29.64
N ARG A 148 12.93 11.76 -28.82
CA ARG A 148 14.13 12.66 -28.73
C ARG A 148 14.09 13.79 -29.77
N ALA A 149 14.56 15.02 -29.54
CA ALA A 149 15.12 15.80 -28.43
C ALA A 149 14.92 17.30 -28.86
N ASP A 150 14.89 18.31 -27.99
CA ASP A 150 16.07 19.03 -27.47
C ASP A 150 15.59 20.05 -26.39
N SER A 151 16.20 20.03 -25.20
CA SER A 151 17.10 21.04 -24.59
C SER A 151 16.42 22.40 -24.28
N TRP A 152 16.53 22.97 -23.07
CA TRP A 152 17.77 23.41 -22.41
C TRP A 152 17.60 23.54 -20.88
N ARG A 153 18.63 23.12 -20.12
CA ARG A 153 19.06 23.67 -18.82
C ARG A 153 20.59 23.55 -18.76
N GLY A 154 21.28 24.62 -18.40
CA GLY A 154 22.61 24.58 -17.75
C GLY A 154 22.40 24.70 -16.23
N GLU A 155 23.33 24.41 -15.34
CA GLU A 155 24.76 24.03 -15.29
C GLU A 155 24.90 23.30 -13.93
N ASP A 156 25.87 22.48 -13.54
CA ASP A 156 26.94 21.70 -14.15
C ASP A 156 27.26 20.62 -13.09
N ALA A 157 27.25 19.35 -13.45
CA ALA A 157 27.78 18.24 -12.66
C ALA A 157 28.80 17.52 -13.53
N ASP A 158 29.96 17.17 -12.98
CA ASP A 158 31.16 16.71 -13.69
C ASP A 158 30.88 15.66 -14.78
N LEU A 159 30.70 16.18 -16.01
CA LEU A 159 30.27 15.47 -17.20
C LEU A 159 31.10 14.22 -17.54
N PRO A 160 32.43 14.16 -17.34
CA PRO A 160 33.23 12.99 -17.74
C PRO A 160 32.90 11.72 -16.94
N ILE A 161 32.61 11.85 -15.64
CA ILE A 161 32.28 10.72 -14.77
C ILE A 161 30.89 10.19 -15.11
N LEU A 162 29.92 11.10 -15.23
CA LEU A 162 28.55 10.78 -15.62
C LEU A 162 28.51 10.20 -17.04
N LEU A 163 29.34 10.66 -17.98
CA LEU A 163 29.42 10.08 -19.31
C LEU A 163 29.93 8.63 -19.28
N THR A 164 30.91 8.35 -18.41
CA THR A 164 31.45 6.99 -18.24
C THR A 164 30.41 6.06 -17.60
N GLU A 165 29.73 6.52 -16.53
CA GLU A 165 28.65 5.76 -15.89
C GLU A 165 27.45 5.55 -16.83
N LEU A 166 27.14 6.53 -17.68
CA LEU A 166 26.02 6.47 -18.62
C LEU A 166 26.36 5.60 -19.84
N GLU A 167 27.63 5.51 -20.23
CA GLU A 167 28.13 4.52 -21.19
C GLU A 167 28.10 3.10 -20.61
N ASP A 168 28.49 2.92 -19.35
CA ASP A 168 28.40 1.64 -18.65
C ASP A 168 26.94 1.20 -18.46
N LEU A 169 26.04 2.11 -18.06
CA LEU A 169 24.61 1.83 -17.97
C LEU A 169 23.99 1.51 -19.33
N ARG A 170 24.42 2.20 -20.39
CA ARG A 170 23.97 1.87 -21.76
C ARG A 170 24.47 0.50 -22.21
N SER A 171 25.71 0.15 -21.84
CA SER A 171 26.28 -1.17 -22.08
C SER A 171 25.49 -2.24 -21.33
N GLN A 172 25.21 -2.04 -20.03
CA GLN A 172 24.40 -2.96 -19.21
C GLN A 172 22.97 -3.11 -19.74
N VAL A 173 22.31 -2.02 -20.13
CA VAL A 173 20.97 -2.06 -20.74
C VAL A 173 20.99 -2.74 -22.10
N SER A 174 22.06 -2.59 -22.88
CA SER A 174 22.25 -3.31 -24.14
C SER A 174 22.40 -4.81 -23.90
N THR A 175 23.24 -5.20 -22.93
CA THR A 175 23.43 -6.60 -22.51
C THR A 175 22.12 -7.21 -22.02
N LEU A 176 21.40 -6.54 -21.14
CA LEU A 176 20.09 -6.99 -20.64
C LEU A 176 19.05 -7.10 -21.75
N ARG A 177 19.04 -6.19 -22.73
CA ARG A 177 18.15 -6.30 -23.90
C ARG A 177 18.53 -7.47 -24.80
N SER A 178 19.83 -7.74 -24.98
CA SER A 178 20.27 -8.92 -25.73
C SER A 178 19.95 -10.22 -24.99
N GLU A 179 20.10 -10.26 -23.66
CA GLU A 179 19.70 -11.39 -22.84
C GLU A 179 18.18 -11.60 -22.88
N LEU A 180 17.37 -10.53 -22.79
CA LEU A 180 15.92 -10.61 -22.96
C LEU A 180 15.54 -11.12 -24.34
N ALA A 181 16.20 -10.67 -25.40
CA ALA A 181 15.94 -11.11 -26.77
C ALA A 181 16.35 -12.59 -26.98
N VAL A 182 17.40 -13.05 -26.30
CA VAL A 182 17.78 -14.47 -26.25
C VAL A 182 16.73 -15.27 -25.49
N TYR A 183 16.20 -14.74 -24.37
CA TYR A 183 15.13 -15.35 -23.59
C TYR A 183 13.81 -15.44 -24.37
N GLU A 184 13.45 -14.40 -25.12
CA GLU A 184 12.26 -14.38 -25.98
C GLU A 184 12.41 -15.33 -27.17
N LYS A 185 13.63 -15.51 -27.69
CA LYS A 185 13.92 -16.49 -28.73
C LYS A 185 13.88 -17.92 -28.19
N THR A 186 14.43 -18.18 -27.00
CA THR A 186 14.32 -19.50 -26.37
C THR A 186 12.87 -19.81 -26.01
N ASP A 187 12.10 -18.83 -25.56
CA ASP A 187 10.66 -18.99 -25.26
C ASP A 187 9.84 -19.24 -26.53
N LYS A 188 10.16 -18.58 -27.66
CA LYS A 188 9.53 -18.87 -28.98
C LYS A 188 9.93 -20.24 -29.56
N THR A 189 11.17 -20.65 -29.37
CA THR A 189 11.64 -21.97 -29.83
C THR A 189 11.01 -23.09 -28.97
N VAL A 190 10.75 -22.80 -27.69
CA VAL A 190 10.01 -23.68 -26.77
C VAL A 190 8.50 -23.64 -27.04
N SER A 191 7.94 -22.52 -27.52
CA SER A 191 6.52 -22.38 -27.88
C SER A 191 6.16 -23.11 -29.18
N ASP A 192 7.04 -23.12 -30.18
CA ASP A 192 6.75 -23.77 -31.46
C ASP A 192 6.83 -25.30 -31.39
N VAL A 193 7.61 -25.85 -30.44
CA VAL A 193 7.59 -27.29 -30.11
C VAL A 193 6.32 -27.66 -29.32
N ARG A 194 5.70 -26.70 -28.60
CA ARG A 194 4.47 -26.89 -27.79
C ARG A 194 3.16 -26.86 -28.61
N ALA A 195 3.17 -26.36 -29.84
CA ALA A 195 1.93 -26.20 -30.64
C ALA A 195 1.43 -27.49 -31.31
N ARG A 196 2.12 -28.63 -31.18
CA ARG A 196 1.77 -29.90 -31.88
C ARG A 196 1.32 -31.06 -31.00
N GLY A 197 0.97 -30.85 -29.74
CA GLY A 197 0.40 -31.93 -28.93
C GLY A 197 -0.40 -31.42 -27.74
N GLY A 198 -1.71 -31.58 -27.78
CA GLY A 198 -2.58 -31.28 -26.65
C GLY A 198 -2.21 -32.11 -25.42
N ARG A 199 -1.93 -31.45 -24.29
CA ARG A 199 -1.94 -32.05 -22.95
C ARG A 199 -2.06 -30.98 -21.87
N GLN A 200 -2.76 -31.36 -20.79
CA GLN A 200 -3.09 -30.58 -19.59
C GLN A 200 -1.94 -29.74 -19.02
N ARG A 201 -2.32 -28.62 -18.37
CA ARG A 201 -1.46 -27.78 -17.51
C ARG A 201 -0.56 -28.65 -16.63
N ARG A 202 0.75 -28.58 -16.85
CA ARG A 202 1.74 -29.34 -16.07
C ARG A 202 2.02 -28.60 -14.76
N GLY A 203 1.44 -29.10 -13.66
CA GLY A 203 1.89 -28.77 -12.32
C GLY A 203 3.27 -29.36 -12.01
N SER A 204 3.91 -28.90 -10.94
CA SER A 204 5.14 -29.47 -10.39
C SER A 204 4.93 -30.89 -9.84
N VAL A 205 5.99 -31.68 -9.73
CA VAL A 205 5.93 -33.08 -9.22
C VAL A 205 6.81 -33.17 -7.97
N LEU A 206 6.24 -33.71 -6.89
CA LEU A 206 6.99 -33.99 -5.65
C LEU A 206 7.98 -35.16 -5.83
N GLU A 207 8.91 -35.33 -4.90
CA GLU A 207 9.93 -36.40 -4.95
C GLU A 207 9.33 -37.82 -5.00
N ASP A 208 8.14 -38.01 -4.44
CA ASP A 208 7.40 -39.27 -4.46
C ASP A 208 6.58 -39.50 -5.75
N GLY A 209 6.69 -38.58 -6.72
CA GLY A 209 5.96 -38.65 -7.99
C GLY A 209 4.56 -38.03 -7.94
N THR A 210 4.11 -37.46 -6.82
CA THR A 210 2.79 -36.83 -6.73
C THR A 210 2.72 -35.54 -7.57
N PRO A 211 1.81 -35.42 -8.56
CA PRO A 211 1.64 -34.19 -9.33
C PRO A 211 0.83 -33.17 -8.52
N ILE A 212 1.37 -31.96 -8.37
CA ILE A 212 0.73 -30.84 -7.67
C ILE A 212 0.65 -29.63 -8.62
N ALA A 213 -0.52 -29.00 -8.67
CA ALA A 213 -0.78 -27.83 -9.53
C ALA A 213 -0.17 -26.53 -8.96
N LEU A 214 1.13 -26.52 -8.68
CA LEU A 214 1.88 -25.35 -8.19
C LEU A 214 3.01 -25.00 -9.16
N GLU A 215 3.22 -23.70 -9.36
CA GLU A 215 4.31 -23.16 -10.20
C GLU A 215 5.68 -23.37 -9.53
N PRO A 216 6.79 -23.52 -10.29
CA PRO A 216 8.12 -23.77 -9.72
C PRO A 216 8.59 -22.71 -8.71
N ARG A 217 8.23 -21.43 -8.92
CA ARG A 217 8.54 -20.35 -7.95
C ARG A 217 7.76 -20.47 -6.65
N GLU A 218 6.56 -21.03 -6.71
CA GLU A 218 5.71 -21.27 -5.54
C GLU A 218 6.20 -22.49 -4.76
N MET A 219 6.71 -23.51 -5.45
CA MET A 219 7.40 -24.65 -4.84
C MET A 219 8.61 -24.22 -3.98
N GLU A 220 9.41 -23.30 -4.50
CA GLU A 220 10.58 -22.75 -3.78
C GLU A 220 10.14 -22.00 -2.51
N ARG A 221 9.04 -21.24 -2.58
CA ARG A 221 8.44 -20.60 -1.40
C ARG A 221 7.99 -21.65 -0.40
N MET A 222 7.27 -22.69 -0.82
CA MET A 222 6.79 -23.73 0.10
C MET A 222 7.93 -24.48 0.80
N LYS A 223 9.08 -24.66 0.14
CA LYS A 223 10.29 -25.18 0.79
C LYS A 223 10.81 -24.24 1.87
N GLN A 224 10.79 -22.92 1.63
CA GLN A 224 11.15 -21.93 2.64
C GLN A 224 10.16 -21.95 3.81
N ILE A 225 8.86 -22.05 3.54
CA ILE A 225 7.83 -22.23 4.56
C ILE A 225 8.16 -23.46 5.42
N PHE A 226 8.35 -24.62 4.79
CA PHE A 226 8.67 -25.87 5.49
C PHE A 226 9.93 -25.75 6.37
N SER A 227 10.98 -25.07 5.89
CA SER A 227 12.20 -24.84 6.68
C SER A 227 11.98 -23.99 7.93
N LEU A 228 10.95 -23.14 7.97
CA LEU A 228 10.59 -22.38 9.18
C LEU A 228 9.97 -23.28 10.25
N PHE A 229 9.26 -24.34 9.83
CA PHE A 229 8.72 -25.34 10.74
C PHE A 229 9.83 -26.26 11.24
N ASP A 230 10.73 -26.71 10.36
CA ASP A 230 11.82 -27.64 10.68
C ASP A 230 12.97 -26.98 11.47
N SER A 231 12.74 -26.70 12.75
CA SER A 231 13.65 -25.91 13.60
C SER A 231 15.04 -26.53 13.79
N ASN A 232 15.19 -27.82 13.55
CA ASN A 232 16.44 -28.57 13.68
C ASN A 232 17.03 -28.98 12.31
N SER A 233 16.41 -28.56 11.20
CA SER A 233 16.82 -28.85 9.82
C SER A 233 17.00 -30.35 9.55
N ASN A 234 16.20 -31.21 10.18
CA ASN A 234 16.28 -32.66 10.03
C ASN A 234 15.45 -33.21 8.85
N GLY A 235 14.75 -32.33 8.13
CA GLY A 235 13.88 -32.64 6.99
C GLY A 235 12.45 -33.04 7.39
N SER A 236 12.06 -32.89 8.65
CA SER A 236 10.77 -33.33 9.17
C SER A 236 10.25 -32.45 10.32
N ILE A 237 8.94 -32.21 10.36
CA ILE A 237 8.29 -31.40 11.39
C ILE A 237 7.71 -32.33 12.46
N ASN A 238 8.06 -32.11 13.72
CA ASN A 238 7.46 -32.80 14.88
C ASN A 238 6.65 -31.83 15.77
N ALA A 239 6.11 -32.33 16.89
CA ALA A 239 5.23 -31.55 17.76
C ALA A 239 5.98 -30.39 18.43
N SER A 240 7.24 -30.64 18.84
CA SER A 240 8.08 -29.62 19.45
C SER A 240 8.41 -28.49 18.46
N ASP A 241 8.61 -28.83 17.20
CA ASP A 241 8.84 -27.87 16.11
C ASP A 241 7.63 -26.95 15.90
N LEU A 242 6.42 -27.51 15.88
CA LEU A 242 5.18 -26.72 15.80
C LEU A 242 5.02 -25.80 17.02
N GLN A 243 5.27 -26.30 18.23
CA GLN A 243 5.15 -25.48 19.45
C GLN A 243 6.15 -24.33 19.47
N LYS A 244 7.40 -24.57 19.09
CA LYS A 244 8.43 -23.53 19.01
C LYS A 244 8.04 -22.47 17.99
N LEU A 245 7.56 -22.87 16.81
CA LEU A 245 7.12 -21.94 15.78
C LEU A 245 5.94 -21.09 16.25
N HIS A 246 4.92 -21.73 16.83
CA HIS A 246 3.74 -21.05 17.36
C HIS A 246 4.09 -20.09 18.52
N ALA A 247 5.00 -20.50 19.42
CA ALA A 247 5.53 -19.63 20.46
C ALA A 247 6.31 -18.44 19.87
N ARG A 248 7.17 -18.67 18.87
CA ARG A 248 7.94 -17.64 18.16
C ARG A 248 7.04 -16.60 17.49
N LEU A 249 5.87 -17.03 17.03
CA LEU A 249 4.91 -16.19 16.33
C LEU A 249 3.80 -15.65 17.26
N GLY A 250 4.00 -15.74 18.57
CA GLY A 250 3.14 -15.10 19.58
C GLY A 250 1.78 -15.77 19.80
N GLU A 251 1.59 -16.99 19.30
CA GLU A 251 0.39 -17.81 19.53
C GLU A 251 0.79 -19.23 19.97
N PRO A 252 1.33 -19.40 21.20
CA PRO A 252 1.74 -20.72 21.66
C PRO A 252 0.58 -21.71 21.66
N ILE A 253 0.87 -22.94 21.24
CA ILE A 253 -0.08 -24.06 21.25
C ILE A 253 0.35 -25.09 22.30
N THR A 254 -0.63 -25.77 22.88
CA THR A 254 -0.40 -26.86 23.85
C THR A 254 0.16 -28.12 23.17
N ASP A 255 0.73 -29.04 23.96
CA ASP A 255 1.19 -30.34 23.45
C ASP A 255 0.08 -31.10 22.71
N ILE A 256 -1.14 -31.03 23.25
CA ILE A 256 -2.33 -31.68 22.67
C ILE A 256 -2.66 -31.05 21.32
N GLU A 257 -2.73 -29.72 21.24
CA GLU A 257 -2.99 -29.01 19.99
C GLU A 257 -1.89 -29.26 18.93
N ALA A 258 -0.63 -29.39 19.35
CA ALA A 258 0.48 -29.72 18.45
C ALA A 258 0.40 -31.16 17.93
N GLN A 259 0.00 -32.12 18.77
CA GLN A 259 -0.23 -33.51 18.36
C GLN A 259 -1.43 -33.63 17.40
N GLU A 260 -2.52 -32.92 17.69
CA GLU A 260 -3.69 -32.85 16.81
C GLU A 260 -3.35 -32.22 15.45
N ALA A 261 -2.55 -31.15 15.45
CA ALA A 261 -2.04 -30.51 14.25
C ALA A 261 -1.16 -31.45 13.40
N LEU A 262 -0.24 -32.18 14.03
CA LEU A 262 0.57 -33.18 13.33
C LEU A 262 -0.28 -34.27 12.70
N ALA A 263 -1.23 -34.82 13.45
CA ALA A 263 -2.12 -35.86 12.95
C ALA A 263 -2.91 -35.37 11.72
N TYR A 264 -3.28 -34.08 11.71
CA TYR A 264 -3.93 -33.43 10.58
C TYR A 264 -3.03 -33.30 9.34
N MET A 265 -1.74 -33.06 9.53
CA MET A 265 -0.74 -32.94 8.44
C MET A 265 -0.34 -34.29 7.80
N ASN A 266 -1.06 -35.37 8.12
CA ASN A 266 -0.85 -36.73 7.61
C ASN A 266 0.61 -37.20 7.75
N PRO A 267 1.10 -37.39 8.99
CA PRO A 267 2.50 -37.63 9.27
C PRO A 267 2.92 -39.02 8.80
N VAL A 268 4.16 -39.16 8.35
CA VAL A 268 4.81 -40.43 8.05
C VAL A 268 5.71 -40.77 9.24
N GLU A 269 5.46 -41.91 9.89
CA GLU A 269 6.20 -42.36 11.08
C GLU A 269 6.18 -41.36 12.26
N GLY A 270 5.09 -40.58 12.38
CA GLY A 270 4.91 -39.60 13.46
C GLY A 270 5.55 -38.23 13.22
N ASN A 271 6.21 -38.03 12.08
CA ASN A 271 6.75 -36.73 11.65
C ASN A 271 6.19 -36.32 10.28
N VAL A 272 6.14 -35.02 10.00
CA VAL A 272 5.64 -34.49 8.72
C VAL A 272 6.84 -34.11 7.85
N ASN A 273 7.13 -34.93 6.83
CA ASN A 273 8.15 -34.58 5.83
C ASN A 273 7.59 -33.59 4.78
N PHE A 274 8.46 -33.02 3.95
CA PHE A 274 8.07 -32.01 2.96
C PHE A 274 6.95 -32.47 2.01
N VAL A 275 6.99 -33.75 1.61
CA VAL A 275 5.96 -34.35 0.75
C VAL A 275 4.59 -34.36 1.42
N SER A 276 4.54 -34.77 2.70
CA SER A 276 3.31 -34.84 3.48
C SER A 276 2.75 -33.44 3.76
N PHE A 277 3.64 -32.50 4.10
CA PHE A 277 3.30 -31.08 4.25
C PHE A 277 2.67 -30.50 2.98
N MET A 278 3.22 -30.80 1.81
CA MET A 278 2.71 -30.28 0.53
C MET A 278 1.37 -30.88 0.12
N LYS A 279 1.16 -32.17 0.39
CA LYS A 279 -0.14 -32.83 0.17
C LYS A 279 -1.21 -32.19 1.05
N TRP A 280 -0.92 -32.06 2.33
CA TRP A 280 -1.76 -31.39 3.29
C TRP A 280 -2.11 -29.94 2.87
N TRP A 281 -1.09 -29.14 2.54
CA TRP A 281 -1.24 -27.74 2.13
C TRP A 281 -2.17 -27.56 0.91
N ASN A 282 -2.10 -28.50 -0.04
CA ASN A 282 -2.91 -28.48 -1.26
C ASN A 282 -4.33 -29.05 -1.04
N GLU A 283 -4.52 -29.91 -0.03
CA GLU A 283 -5.80 -30.53 0.32
C GLU A 283 -6.63 -29.69 1.30
N ASP A 284 -6.02 -28.75 2.02
CA ASP A 284 -6.63 -27.91 3.07
C ASP A 284 -7.84 -27.06 2.58
N HIS A 285 -8.09 -26.99 1.26
CA HIS A 285 -9.20 -26.26 0.65
C HIS A 285 -10.35 -27.18 0.16
N LYS A 286 -10.26 -28.50 0.35
CA LYS A 286 -11.21 -29.48 -0.21
C LYS A 286 -12.08 -30.22 0.81
N ASN A 287 -11.90 -29.98 2.11
CA ASN A 287 -12.58 -30.76 3.14
C ASN A 287 -13.92 -30.11 3.54
N GLU A 288 -15.05 -30.73 3.14
CA GLU A 288 -16.39 -30.15 3.29
C GLU A 288 -16.94 -30.15 4.73
N ASN A 289 -16.32 -30.88 5.67
CA ASN A 289 -16.72 -30.92 7.09
C ASN A 289 -15.51 -31.11 8.04
N PRO A 290 -14.81 -30.03 8.41
CA PRO A 290 -13.69 -30.08 9.36
C PRO A 290 -14.16 -30.35 10.81
N SER A 291 -13.38 -31.10 11.60
CA SER A 291 -13.61 -31.22 13.05
C SER A 291 -13.38 -29.87 13.75
N GLU A 292 -13.94 -29.67 14.95
CA GLU A 292 -13.81 -28.39 15.66
C GLU A 292 -12.34 -28.04 16.00
N ALA A 293 -11.53 -29.04 16.39
CA ALA A 293 -10.09 -28.88 16.59
C ALA A 293 -9.35 -28.49 15.30
N MET A 294 -9.77 -29.06 14.16
CA MET A 294 -9.25 -28.75 12.84
C MET A 294 -9.61 -27.32 12.40
N GLN A 295 -10.83 -26.85 12.67
CA GLN A 295 -11.21 -25.45 12.40
C GLN A 295 -10.38 -24.47 13.23
N ARG A 296 -10.15 -24.78 14.51
CA ARG A 296 -9.29 -23.97 15.39
C ARG A 296 -7.84 -23.93 14.89
N TYR A 297 -7.30 -25.08 14.51
CA TYR A 297 -5.94 -25.14 13.97
C TYR A 297 -5.84 -24.47 12.61
N GLN A 298 -6.78 -24.67 11.69
CA GLN A 298 -6.83 -23.97 10.40
C GLN A 298 -6.93 -22.45 10.58
N ALA A 299 -7.70 -21.96 11.55
CA ALA A 299 -7.75 -20.55 11.88
C ALA A 299 -6.36 -20.04 12.33
N LYS A 300 -5.74 -20.70 13.33
CA LYS A 300 -4.37 -20.38 13.80
C LYS A 300 -3.33 -20.49 12.67
N PHE A 301 -3.48 -21.48 11.79
CA PHE A 301 -2.58 -21.75 10.69
C PHE A 301 -2.73 -20.74 9.54
N LYS A 302 -3.93 -20.23 9.31
CA LYS A 302 -4.17 -19.14 8.36
C LYS A 302 -3.41 -17.88 8.79
N PHE A 303 -3.43 -17.54 10.08
CA PHE A 303 -2.60 -16.47 10.66
C PHE A 303 -1.09 -16.75 10.50
N LEU A 304 -0.68 -18.00 10.68
CA LEU A 304 0.70 -18.46 10.49
C LEU A 304 1.16 -18.28 9.03
N LYS A 305 0.33 -18.68 8.07
CA LYS A 305 0.57 -18.59 6.63
C LYS A 305 0.83 -17.16 6.16
N ALA A 306 0.14 -16.17 6.71
CA ALA A 306 0.38 -14.74 6.40
C ALA A 306 1.75 -14.25 6.90
N ARG A 307 2.11 -14.57 8.14
CA ARG A 307 3.43 -14.23 8.71
C ARG A 307 4.59 -14.89 7.96
N ILE A 308 4.35 -16.09 7.42
CA ILE A 308 5.32 -16.81 6.61
C ILE A 308 5.37 -16.31 5.15
N ALA A 309 4.28 -15.74 4.62
CA ALA A 309 4.22 -15.20 3.27
C ALA A 309 5.20 -14.04 3.03
N ASN A 310 5.68 -13.39 4.10
CA ASN A 310 6.83 -12.49 4.05
C ASN A 310 8.04 -13.06 4.84
N PRO A 311 8.96 -13.79 4.17
CA PRO A 311 10.16 -14.37 4.81
C PRO A 311 11.07 -13.33 5.47
N ALA A 312 10.99 -12.04 5.09
CA ALA A 312 11.78 -10.98 5.70
C ALA A 312 11.27 -10.62 7.10
N ILE A 313 9.96 -10.73 7.37
CA ILE A 313 9.37 -10.45 8.69
C ILE A 313 9.37 -11.69 9.57
N GLY A 314 9.14 -12.88 8.99
CA GLY A 314 9.12 -14.15 9.73
C GLY A 314 10.43 -14.46 10.47
N ASN A 315 11.52 -13.80 10.10
CA ASN A 315 12.84 -13.92 10.72
C ASN A 315 13.13 -12.86 11.79
N ILE A 316 12.18 -11.95 12.07
CA ILE A 316 12.34 -10.91 13.08
C ILE A 316 11.77 -11.40 14.42
N GLU A 317 12.59 -11.32 15.46
CA GLU A 317 12.22 -11.59 16.85
C GLU A 317 12.34 -10.32 17.70
N THR A 318 11.56 -10.25 18.76
CA THR A 318 11.67 -9.20 19.76
C THR A 318 12.35 -9.72 21.03
N GLU A 319 13.38 -9.02 21.50
CA GLU A 319 14.09 -9.34 22.75
C GLU A 319 13.87 -8.22 23.77
N MET A 320 13.24 -8.56 24.90
CA MET A 320 12.97 -7.62 25.98
C MET A 320 14.18 -7.49 26.91
N THR A 321 14.57 -6.27 27.24
CA THR A 321 15.61 -5.98 28.25
C THR A 321 15.05 -5.08 29.33
N GLY A 322 15.45 -5.31 30.58
CA GLY A 322 14.95 -4.57 31.74
C GLY A 322 13.56 -5.05 32.23
N PRO A 323 13.20 -4.75 33.49
CA PRO A 323 11.89 -5.13 34.03
C PRO A 323 10.78 -4.23 33.45
N CYS A 324 9.61 -4.81 33.14
CA CYS A 324 8.43 -4.04 32.74
C CYS A 324 7.46 -3.88 33.92
N PRO A 325 7.01 -2.66 34.28
CA PRO A 325 7.41 -1.36 33.72
C PRO A 325 8.67 -0.81 34.42
N SER A 326 9.57 -0.19 33.67
CA SER A 326 10.72 0.56 34.21
C SER A 326 11.31 1.50 33.17
N PHE A 327 12.18 2.43 33.61
CA PHE A 327 12.95 3.32 32.72
C PHE A 327 13.95 2.57 31.83
N GLU A 328 14.39 1.39 32.27
CA GLU A 328 15.34 0.54 31.54
C GLU A 328 14.66 -0.44 30.59
N PHE A 329 13.32 -0.50 30.60
CA PHE A 329 12.58 -1.43 29.76
C PHE A 329 12.76 -1.06 28.28
N ARG A 330 13.19 -2.04 27.48
CA ARG A 330 13.26 -1.93 26.01
C ARG A 330 12.74 -3.20 25.36
N VAL A 331 12.08 -3.05 24.22
CA VAL A 331 11.81 -4.13 23.27
C VAL A 331 12.72 -3.92 22.06
N ASN A 332 13.73 -4.77 21.93
CA ASN A 332 14.70 -4.72 20.84
C ASN A 332 14.26 -5.65 19.71
N PHE A 333 14.61 -5.33 18.47
CA PHE A 333 14.27 -6.13 17.30
C PHE A 333 15.53 -6.79 16.73
N VAL A 334 15.43 -8.08 16.41
CA VAL A 334 16.55 -8.91 15.96
C VAL A 334 16.15 -9.69 14.72
N TYR A 335 16.90 -9.51 13.63
CA TYR A 335 16.76 -10.29 12.41
C TYR A 335 17.64 -11.54 12.46
N HIS A 336 17.07 -12.68 12.10
CA HIS A 336 17.76 -13.96 12.01
C HIS A 336 18.10 -14.28 10.55
N HIS A 337 19.39 -14.30 10.24
CA HIS A 337 19.87 -14.73 8.94
C HIS A 337 19.79 -16.25 8.79
N ARG A 338 19.78 -16.70 7.53
CA ARG A 338 19.73 -18.13 7.18
C ARG A 338 20.95 -18.91 7.64
N ASP A 339 22.08 -18.24 7.84
CA ASP A 339 23.31 -18.83 8.35
C ASP A 339 23.32 -18.98 9.89
N GLY A 340 22.22 -18.61 10.56
CA GLY A 340 22.08 -18.64 12.01
C GLY A 340 22.61 -17.41 12.73
N SER A 341 23.20 -16.44 12.02
CA SER A 341 23.61 -15.18 12.63
C SER A 341 22.41 -14.30 12.99
N LYS A 342 22.54 -13.57 14.10
CA LYS A 342 21.54 -12.62 14.58
C LYS A 342 22.08 -11.21 14.46
N VAL A 343 21.28 -10.31 13.92
CA VAL A 343 21.63 -8.88 13.79
C VAL A 343 20.52 -8.05 14.40
N ARG A 344 20.88 -7.11 15.26
CA ARG A 344 19.93 -6.14 15.80
C ARG A 344 19.53 -5.17 14.70
N ILE A 345 18.23 -4.90 14.60
CA ILE A 345 17.65 -4.03 13.59
C ILE A 345 16.79 -2.95 14.25
N SER A 346 16.54 -1.87 13.51
CA SER A 346 15.60 -0.83 13.85
C SER A 346 14.18 -1.19 13.40
N PRO A 347 13.18 -1.15 14.29
CA PRO A 347 11.79 -1.29 13.88
C PRO A 347 11.30 -0.13 13.01
N TRP A 348 11.95 1.04 13.09
CA TRP A 348 11.61 2.18 12.25
C TRP A 348 12.22 2.06 10.86
N HIS A 349 13.50 1.72 10.76
CA HIS A 349 14.24 1.86 9.50
C HIS A 349 14.39 0.57 8.70
N ASP A 350 14.51 -0.58 9.38
CA ASP A 350 14.88 -1.85 8.73
C ASP A 350 13.67 -2.75 8.44
N ILE A 351 12.55 -2.54 9.13
CA ILE A 351 11.30 -3.22 8.79
C ILE A 351 10.73 -2.56 7.53
N PRO A 352 10.48 -3.32 6.46
CA PRO A 352 9.95 -2.72 5.23
C PRO A 352 8.54 -2.17 5.46
N LEU A 353 8.25 -0.97 4.95
CA LEU A 353 6.88 -0.45 4.96
C LEU A 353 5.94 -1.32 4.14
N TYR A 354 6.29 -1.54 2.87
CA TYR A 354 5.44 -2.23 1.89
C TYR A 354 5.76 -3.71 1.76
N ASN A 355 4.71 -4.51 1.63
CA ASN A 355 4.78 -5.92 1.28
C ASN A 355 4.55 -6.14 -0.23
N ALA A 356 4.94 -7.31 -0.74
CA ALA A 356 4.85 -7.63 -2.16
C ALA A 356 3.41 -7.69 -2.72
N ASP A 357 2.42 -7.86 -1.86
CA ASP A 357 0.99 -7.87 -2.19
C ASP A 357 0.33 -6.48 -2.09
N GLY A 358 1.11 -5.45 -1.74
CA GLY A 358 0.65 -4.07 -1.61
C GLY A 358 0.09 -3.72 -0.22
N SER A 359 0.06 -4.66 0.73
CA SER A 359 -0.25 -4.31 2.12
C SER A 359 0.95 -3.62 2.79
N VAL A 360 0.74 -3.06 3.99
CA VAL A 360 1.81 -2.42 4.78
C VAL A 360 2.07 -3.19 6.07
N ASN A 361 3.23 -2.94 6.69
CA ASN A 361 3.57 -3.47 8.01
C ASN A 361 3.27 -2.43 9.09
N PHE A 362 2.66 -2.89 10.17
CA PHE A 362 2.35 -2.11 11.37
C PHE A 362 3.17 -2.64 12.54
N VAL A 363 3.80 -1.75 13.29
CA VAL A 363 4.51 -2.09 14.54
C VAL A 363 3.65 -1.65 15.72
N CYS A 364 3.13 -2.62 16.46
CA CYS A 364 2.28 -2.34 17.63
C CYS A 364 3.12 -1.80 18.78
N GLU A 365 2.78 -0.64 19.30
CA GLU A 365 3.42 -0.04 20.47
C GLU A 365 2.53 -0.22 21.71
N ILE A 366 1.25 0.14 21.60
CA ILE A 366 0.28 0.08 22.69
C ILE A 366 -0.81 -0.95 22.35
N PRO A 367 -0.78 -2.12 23.02
CA PRO A 367 -1.80 -3.14 22.86
C PRO A 367 -3.22 -2.65 23.10
N LYS A 368 -4.18 -3.19 22.33
CA LYS A 368 -5.61 -3.05 22.59
C LYS A 368 -5.93 -3.36 24.05
N TRP A 369 -6.80 -2.55 24.65
CA TRP A 369 -7.17 -2.59 26.07
C TRP A 369 -5.96 -2.47 27.01
N SER A 370 -5.12 -1.47 26.74
CA SER A 370 -4.03 -1.05 27.63
C SER A 370 -3.80 0.46 27.55
N ARG A 371 -3.07 1.02 28.52
CA ARG A 371 -2.87 2.48 28.64
C ARG A 371 -1.42 2.91 28.86
N LYS A 372 -0.48 1.97 29.02
CA LYS A 372 0.94 2.29 29.12
C LYS A 372 1.40 2.83 27.78
N LYS A 373 1.98 4.04 27.78
CA LYS A 373 2.48 4.67 26.56
C LYS A 373 3.84 4.07 26.24
N PHE A 374 3.86 3.18 25.27
CA PHE A 374 5.09 2.71 24.65
C PHE A 374 5.25 3.42 23.31
N GLU A 375 6.50 3.63 22.90
CA GLU A 375 6.87 4.32 21.66
C GLU A 375 8.20 3.78 21.13
N ILE A 376 8.39 3.81 19.82
CA ILE A 376 9.68 3.66 19.16
C ILE A 376 10.59 4.81 19.66
N ALA A 377 11.75 4.46 20.22
CA ALA A 377 12.71 5.45 20.67
C ALA A 377 13.49 6.02 19.47
N THR A 378 12.93 7.00 18.77
CA THR A 378 13.50 7.64 17.56
C THR A 378 14.92 8.17 17.74
N GLY A 379 15.25 8.64 18.95
CA GLY A 379 16.60 9.11 19.32
C GLY A 379 17.56 8.07 19.93
N GLU A 380 17.18 6.79 20.03
CA GLU A 380 18.07 5.73 20.54
C GLU A 380 18.59 4.82 19.41
N PRO A 381 19.84 4.29 19.52
CA PRO A 381 20.37 3.38 18.52
C PRO A 381 19.49 2.14 18.31
N PHE A 382 19.24 1.80 17.05
CA PHE A 382 18.33 0.71 16.64
C PHE A 382 16.88 0.91 17.08
N ASN A 383 16.50 2.11 17.51
CA ASN A 383 15.13 2.55 17.83
C ASN A 383 14.27 1.50 18.56
N PRO A 384 14.73 0.90 19.67
CA PRO A 384 13.92 -0.04 20.42
C PRO A 384 12.63 0.63 20.91
N ILE A 385 11.60 -0.16 21.19
CA ILE A 385 10.41 0.38 21.85
C ILE A 385 10.72 0.55 23.35
N LYS A 386 10.35 1.70 23.92
CA LYS A 386 10.46 2.00 25.35
C LYS A 386 9.13 2.49 25.90
N GLN A 387 8.99 2.60 27.22
CA GLN A 387 7.86 3.30 27.82
C GLN A 387 8.18 4.81 27.88
N ASP A 388 7.28 5.64 27.36
CA ASP A 388 7.39 7.11 27.37
C ASP A 388 7.52 7.63 28.82
N THR A 389 8.28 8.70 29.00
CA THR A 389 8.51 9.36 30.28
C THR A 389 8.11 10.82 30.21
N LYS A 390 7.30 11.26 31.19
CA LYS A 390 6.94 12.68 31.35
C LYS A 390 7.19 13.11 32.79
N ASN A 391 7.95 14.18 32.99
CA ASN A 391 8.30 14.72 34.30
C ASN A 391 8.95 13.67 35.24
N GLY A 392 9.87 12.85 34.71
CA GLY A 392 10.58 11.83 35.48
C GLY A 392 9.72 10.65 35.93
N LYS A 393 8.55 10.45 35.31
CA LYS A 393 7.65 9.32 35.59
C LYS A 393 7.29 8.60 34.29
N LEU A 394 7.11 7.29 34.38
CA LEU A 394 6.56 6.48 33.29
C LEU A 394 5.14 6.94 32.98
N ARG A 395 4.87 7.18 31.70
CA ARG A 395 3.62 7.77 31.25
C ARG A 395 2.58 6.68 30.96
N GLU A 396 1.34 7.00 31.32
CA GLU A 396 0.15 6.24 30.98
C GLU A 396 -0.95 7.22 30.54
N TYR A 397 -1.90 6.76 29.73
CA TYR A 397 -3.11 7.54 29.43
C TYR A 397 -4.02 7.60 30.67
N GLY A 398 -4.29 8.81 31.15
CA GLY A 398 -5.18 9.04 32.29
C GLY A 398 -6.67 8.92 31.96
N TRP A 399 -7.04 9.11 30.70
CA TRP A 399 -8.42 9.07 30.21
C TRP A 399 -9.04 7.67 30.30
N GLY A 400 -8.30 6.66 29.86
CA GLY A 400 -8.76 5.29 29.81
C GLY A 400 -7.80 4.41 29.02
N ASP A 401 -8.18 3.14 28.87
CA ASP A 401 -7.45 2.22 28.01
C ASP A 401 -7.70 2.55 26.53
N MET A 402 -6.68 2.32 25.70
CA MET A 402 -6.81 2.35 24.25
C MET A 402 -7.73 1.22 23.81
N MET A 403 -8.74 1.52 22.99
CA MET A 403 -9.74 0.52 22.56
C MET A 403 -9.31 -0.27 21.32
N PHE A 404 -8.16 0.07 20.74
CA PHE A 404 -7.58 -0.48 19.51
C PHE A 404 -6.09 -0.73 19.73
N ASN A 405 -5.46 -1.51 18.85
CA ASN A 405 -4.01 -1.57 18.87
C ASN A 405 -3.47 -0.30 18.24
N TYR A 406 -2.46 0.29 18.87
CA TYR A 406 -1.88 1.55 18.45
C TYR A 406 -0.37 1.41 18.29
N GLY A 407 0.20 2.15 17.36
CA GLY A 407 1.63 2.15 17.07
C GLY A 407 1.89 2.86 15.76
N ALA A 408 2.93 2.46 15.02
CA ALA A 408 3.39 3.21 13.86
C ALA A 408 3.59 2.35 12.60
N LEU A 409 3.63 3.02 11.44
CA LEU A 409 4.19 2.44 10.21
C LEU A 409 5.70 2.63 10.17
N PRO A 410 6.50 1.58 9.91
CA PRO A 410 7.94 1.72 9.72
C PRO A 410 8.22 2.46 8.42
N GLN A 411 9.42 3.02 8.30
CA GLN A 411 9.91 3.78 7.14
C GLN A 411 8.98 4.93 6.74
N THR A 412 8.31 5.56 7.70
CA THR A 412 7.54 6.79 7.50
C THR A 412 8.06 7.85 8.47
N TRP A 413 7.86 9.12 8.14
CA TRP A 413 8.22 10.24 8.99
C TRP A 413 7.36 11.45 8.63
N GLU A 414 6.76 12.09 9.63
CA GLU A 414 5.99 13.32 9.46
C GLU A 414 6.92 14.54 9.55
N ASP A 415 7.36 15.06 8.39
CA ASP A 415 8.34 16.16 8.34
C ASP A 415 7.78 17.46 8.97
N PRO A 416 8.40 17.99 10.04
CA PRO A 416 7.96 19.22 10.68
C PRO A 416 8.11 20.47 9.80
N ASN A 417 8.93 20.40 8.73
CA ASN A 417 9.10 21.49 7.78
C ASN A 417 8.08 21.47 6.64
N HIS A 418 7.33 20.36 6.48
CA HIS A 418 6.32 20.22 5.45
C HIS A 418 4.95 20.64 5.97
N ILE A 419 4.40 21.74 5.43
CA ILE A 419 3.04 22.18 5.76
C ILE A 419 2.03 21.40 4.94
N THR A 420 1.21 20.59 5.62
CA THR A 420 0.20 19.75 4.96
C THR A 420 -0.98 20.59 4.46
N GLU A 421 -1.28 20.46 3.16
CA GLU A 421 -2.40 21.14 2.49
C GLU A 421 -3.74 20.62 3.03
N GLY A 422 -4.34 21.37 3.95
CA GLY A 422 -5.63 21.06 4.58
C GLY A 422 -5.61 21.12 6.11
N THR A 423 -4.44 20.90 6.72
CA THR A 423 -4.23 21.13 8.16
C THR A 423 -3.64 22.51 8.43
N GLY A 424 -2.78 23.01 7.52
CA GLY A 424 -2.03 24.25 7.72
C GLY A 424 -0.89 24.13 8.74
N CYS A 425 -0.54 22.91 9.14
CA CYS A 425 0.44 22.59 10.18
C CYS A 425 1.59 21.74 9.61
N GLY A 426 2.78 21.85 10.23
CA GLY A 426 3.91 20.94 9.99
C GLY A 426 3.65 19.55 10.58
N GLY A 427 4.39 18.52 10.18
CA GLY A 427 4.33 17.20 10.84
C GLY A 427 4.85 17.22 12.29
N ASP A 428 4.53 16.18 13.07
CA ASP A 428 4.90 16.04 14.48
C ASP A 428 6.33 15.48 14.72
N ASN A 429 7.09 15.25 13.63
CA ASN A 429 8.45 14.75 13.64
C ASN A 429 8.62 13.29 14.11
N ASP A 430 7.54 12.50 14.12
CA ASP A 430 7.55 11.07 14.46
C ASP A 430 7.17 10.18 13.25
N PRO A 431 7.32 8.84 13.37
CA PRO A 431 6.77 7.91 12.39
C PRO A 431 5.24 7.95 12.37
N LEU A 432 4.64 7.72 11.21
CA LEU A 432 3.19 7.86 11.00
C LEU A 432 2.38 6.94 11.91
N ASP A 433 1.45 7.53 12.66
CA ASP A 433 0.65 6.84 13.65
C ASP A 433 -0.48 5.98 13.05
N VAL A 434 -0.74 4.84 13.68
CA VAL A 434 -1.68 3.81 13.20
C VAL A 434 -2.61 3.33 14.31
N ILE A 435 -3.87 3.17 13.92
CA ILE A 435 -4.96 2.56 14.67
C ILE A 435 -5.38 1.28 13.95
N GLU A 436 -5.01 0.13 14.50
CA GLU A 436 -5.41 -1.18 13.97
C GLU A 436 -6.70 -1.64 14.67
N ILE A 437 -7.78 -1.73 13.89
CA ILE A 437 -9.16 -1.93 14.40
C ILE A 437 -9.59 -3.39 14.51
N GLY A 438 -8.68 -4.32 14.19
CA GLY A 438 -8.93 -5.74 14.30
C GLY A 438 -9.37 -6.18 15.69
N THR A 439 -9.92 -7.37 15.72
CA THR A 439 -10.51 -7.96 16.92
C THR A 439 -9.48 -8.52 17.90
N LYS A 440 -8.28 -8.83 17.40
CA LYS A 440 -7.19 -9.38 18.18
C LYS A 440 -6.41 -8.30 18.93
N LYS A 441 -6.00 -8.61 20.16
CA LYS A 441 -5.01 -7.83 20.91
C LYS A 441 -3.59 -8.27 20.53
N TRP A 442 -2.75 -7.32 20.14
CA TRP A 442 -1.33 -7.54 19.85
C TRP A 442 -0.45 -7.28 21.08
N ASN A 443 0.77 -7.81 21.08
CA ASN A 443 1.77 -7.50 22.10
C ASN A 443 2.60 -6.28 21.69
N VAL A 444 3.21 -5.60 22.66
CA VAL A 444 4.20 -4.54 22.40
C VAL A 444 5.32 -5.11 21.50
N GLY A 445 5.61 -4.41 20.41
CA GLY A 445 6.58 -4.79 19.39
C GLY A 445 6.10 -5.80 18.35
N SER A 446 4.82 -6.18 18.34
CA SER A 446 4.29 -7.08 17.30
C SER A 446 4.35 -6.40 15.93
N ILE A 447 4.89 -7.11 14.93
CA ILE A 447 4.86 -6.68 13.53
C ILE A 447 3.69 -7.40 12.85
N VAL A 448 2.76 -6.63 12.30
CA VAL A 448 1.50 -7.15 11.76
C VAL A 448 1.31 -6.63 10.34
N GLN A 449 0.94 -7.53 9.43
CA GLN A 449 0.58 -7.18 8.08
C GLN A 449 -0.84 -6.60 8.08
N VAL A 450 -0.98 -5.34 7.67
CA VAL A 450 -2.26 -4.63 7.69
C VAL A 450 -2.57 -4.03 6.32
N LYS A 451 -3.86 -3.78 6.08
CA LYS A 451 -4.30 -2.93 4.98
C LYS A 451 -4.82 -1.59 5.50
N VAL A 452 -4.51 -0.54 4.76
CA VAL A 452 -4.96 0.83 5.02
C VAL A 452 -6.43 0.96 4.62
N LEU A 453 -7.23 1.65 5.43
CA LEU A 453 -8.66 1.83 5.22
C LEU A 453 -9.08 3.30 5.20
N GLY A 454 -8.41 4.15 5.96
CA GLY A 454 -8.73 5.57 6.07
C GLY A 454 -7.76 6.28 7.00
N VAL A 455 -7.96 7.59 7.23
CA VAL A 455 -7.09 8.38 8.11
C VAL A 455 -7.86 9.54 8.76
N LEU A 456 -7.53 9.86 10.00
CA LEU A 456 -7.99 11.06 10.71
C LEU A 456 -6.85 12.07 10.83
N ALA A 457 -7.16 13.35 10.59
CA ALA A 457 -6.21 14.46 10.72
C ALA A 457 -6.33 15.10 12.11
N LEU A 458 -5.63 14.57 13.12
CA LEU A 458 -5.58 15.24 14.42
C LEU A 458 -4.67 16.47 14.31
N ILE A 459 -5.06 17.56 14.95
CA ILE A 459 -4.19 18.72 15.16
C ILE A 459 -3.79 18.72 16.61
N ASP A 460 -2.51 18.44 16.86
CA ASP A 460 -1.94 18.36 18.20
C ASP A 460 -0.88 19.45 18.38
N ASP A 461 -1.09 20.39 19.31
CA ASP A 461 -0.14 21.48 19.59
C ASP A 461 0.38 22.26 18.34
N ASN A 462 -0.49 22.45 17.33
CA ASN A 462 -0.22 23.04 16.00
C ASN A 462 0.61 22.17 15.04
N GLU A 463 0.71 20.87 15.30
CA GLU A 463 1.31 19.87 14.44
C GLU A 463 0.20 19.02 13.80
N THR A 464 0.42 18.61 12.56
CA THR A 464 -0.35 17.59 11.88
C THR A 464 0.06 16.26 12.47
N ASP A 465 -0.91 15.56 13.03
CA ASP A 465 -0.73 14.26 13.65
C ASP A 465 -1.72 13.27 12.99
N TRP A 466 -1.25 12.55 11.97
CA TRP A 466 -2.10 11.68 11.17
C TRP A 466 -2.34 10.35 11.88
N LYS A 467 -3.63 10.00 12.09
CA LYS A 467 -4.02 8.69 12.65
C LYS A 467 -4.57 7.78 11.56
N VAL A 468 -3.71 6.95 10.96
CA VAL A 468 -4.10 6.01 9.90
C VAL A 468 -4.91 4.86 10.49
N ILE A 469 -6.08 4.59 9.94
CA ILE A 469 -6.93 3.47 10.31
C ILE A 469 -6.62 2.28 9.40
N CYS A 470 -6.26 1.16 10.03
CA CYS A 470 -5.84 -0.07 9.37
C CYS A 470 -6.57 -1.28 9.95
N ILE A 471 -6.57 -2.39 9.22
CA ILE A 471 -6.99 -3.69 9.76
C ILE A 471 -5.99 -4.77 9.37
N ASN A 472 -5.67 -5.68 10.30
CA ASN A 472 -4.92 -6.90 10.00
C ASN A 472 -5.54 -7.63 8.80
N VAL A 473 -4.73 -8.00 7.80
CA VAL A 473 -5.18 -8.69 6.59
C VAL A 473 -5.82 -10.05 6.87
N GLU A 474 -5.51 -10.65 8.03
CA GLU A 474 -6.08 -11.93 8.49
C GLU A 474 -7.25 -11.79 9.46
N ASP A 475 -7.66 -10.57 9.84
CA ASP A 475 -8.87 -10.42 10.65
C ASP A 475 -10.10 -10.98 9.91
N HIS A 476 -11.05 -11.54 10.64
CA HIS A 476 -12.25 -12.14 10.06
C HIS A 476 -13.14 -11.12 9.32
N TYR A 477 -13.04 -9.83 9.65
CA TYR A 477 -13.66 -8.74 8.90
C TYR A 477 -12.81 -8.22 7.74
N ALA A 478 -11.54 -8.59 7.64
CA ALA A 478 -10.63 -8.04 6.64
C ALA A 478 -11.15 -8.27 5.22
N SER A 479 -11.72 -9.42 4.90
CA SER A 479 -12.29 -9.68 3.57
C SER A 479 -13.53 -8.84 3.22
N LYS A 480 -14.12 -8.12 4.18
CA LYS A 480 -15.35 -7.34 4.03
C LYS A 480 -15.14 -5.83 4.10
N ILE A 481 -14.05 -5.38 4.74
CA ILE A 481 -13.81 -3.95 5.00
C ILE A 481 -12.71 -3.44 4.08
N HIS A 482 -13.01 -2.69 3.02
CA HIS A 482 -12.02 -2.21 2.05
C HIS A 482 -11.83 -0.70 2.03
N ASP A 483 -12.74 0.04 2.66
CA ASP A 483 -12.72 1.50 2.79
C ASP A 483 -13.44 1.96 4.07
N VAL A 484 -13.40 3.26 4.37
CA VAL A 484 -14.06 3.89 5.52
C VAL A 484 -15.55 3.55 5.61
N ALA A 485 -16.26 3.53 4.48
CA ALA A 485 -17.69 3.20 4.45
C ALA A 485 -17.99 1.78 4.95
N ASP A 486 -17.10 0.83 4.67
CA ASP A 486 -17.28 -0.56 5.09
C ASP A 486 -17.01 -0.73 6.60
N ILE A 487 -16.19 0.14 7.20
CA ILE A 487 -15.97 0.15 8.66
C ILE A 487 -17.30 0.43 9.34
N GLU A 488 -18.04 1.46 8.95
CA GLU A 488 -19.32 1.77 9.57
C GLU A 488 -20.40 0.72 9.25
N ALA A 489 -20.33 0.08 8.08
CA ALA A 489 -21.25 -1.00 7.72
C ALA A 489 -21.06 -2.28 8.55
N HIS A 490 -19.82 -2.61 8.93
CA HIS A 490 -19.48 -3.87 9.61
C HIS A 490 -19.08 -3.71 11.08
N MET A 491 -18.68 -2.50 11.48
CA MET A 491 -18.27 -2.11 12.83
C MET A 491 -18.89 -0.74 13.18
N PRO A 492 -20.22 -0.64 13.24
CA PRO A 492 -20.92 0.64 13.41
C PRO A 492 -20.48 1.37 14.69
N GLY A 493 -20.14 2.65 14.55
CA GLY A 493 -19.67 3.51 15.65
C GLY A 493 -18.17 3.35 15.97
N CYS A 494 -17.43 2.53 15.23
CA CYS A 494 -15.99 2.37 15.44
C CYS A 494 -15.22 3.67 15.21
N ILE A 495 -15.48 4.38 14.10
CA ILE A 495 -14.79 5.64 13.79
C ILE A 495 -15.17 6.71 14.81
N ALA A 496 -16.46 6.80 15.17
CA ALA A 496 -16.94 7.73 16.19
C ALA A 496 -16.23 7.52 17.54
N ALA A 497 -16.11 6.27 17.98
CA ALA A 497 -15.43 5.93 19.23
C ALA A 497 -13.92 6.25 19.19
N ILE A 498 -13.26 6.02 18.05
CA ILE A 498 -11.86 6.41 17.84
C ILE A 498 -11.71 7.93 17.91
N HIS A 499 -12.52 8.65 17.15
CA HIS A 499 -12.51 10.11 17.09
C HIS A 499 -12.75 10.72 18.48
N ASP A 500 -13.78 10.28 19.21
CA ASP A 500 -14.09 10.77 20.56
C ASP A 500 -12.95 10.50 21.55
N TRP A 501 -12.34 9.31 21.49
CA TRP A 501 -11.20 8.99 22.35
C TRP A 501 -10.00 9.91 22.06
N LEU A 502 -9.66 10.11 20.78
CA LEU A 502 -8.57 11.00 20.35
C LEU A 502 -8.84 12.48 20.66
N ARG A 503 -10.10 12.91 20.61
CA ARG A 503 -10.53 14.25 20.99
C ARG A 503 -10.31 14.51 22.48
N ASP A 504 -10.70 13.56 23.33
CA ASP A 504 -10.89 13.81 24.77
C ASP A 504 -9.70 13.36 25.64
N TYR A 505 -8.74 12.57 25.13
CA TYR A 505 -7.70 11.95 25.98
C TYR A 505 -6.77 12.93 26.70
N LYS A 506 -6.66 14.18 26.22
CA LYS A 506 -5.86 15.27 26.82
C LYS A 506 -6.66 16.17 27.76
N MET A 507 -7.90 15.80 28.13
CA MET A 507 -8.75 16.66 28.95
C MET A 507 -8.02 17.19 30.21
N PRO A 508 -8.19 18.49 30.53
CA PRO A 508 -9.21 19.40 30.01
C PRO A 508 -8.90 20.06 28.64
N SER A 509 -7.71 19.86 28.08
CA SER A 509 -7.44 20.30 26.70
C SER A 509 -8.10 19.32 25.72
N ILE A 510 -8.80 19.85 24.72
CA ILE A 510 -9.50 19.06 23.72
C ILE A 510 -8.73 19.19 22.40
N ASN A 511 -8.40 18.05 21.78
CA ASN A 511 -7.73 18.06 20.48
C ASN A 511 -8.69 18.48 19.38
N GLN A 512 -8.15 19.13 18.35
CA GLN A 512 -8.88 19.54 17.17
C GLN A 512 -8.58 18.58 16.01
N PHE A 513 -9.40 18.66 14.96
CA PHE A 513 -9.19 17.88 13.75
C PHE A 513 -9.33 18.79 12.54
N ALA A 514 -8.52 18.54 11.52
CA ALA A 514 -8.76 19.11 10.18
C ALA A 514 -9.89 18.35 9.46
N TYR A 515 -10.23 18.80 8.25
CA TYR A 515 -11.25 18.16 7.39
C TYR A 515 -12.61 17.97 8.10
N ASP A 516 -13.01 18.93 8.93
CA ASP A 516 -14.23 18.87 9.75
C ASP A 516 -14.34 17.64 10.67
N GLY A 517 -13.21 17.02 11.05
CA GLY A 517 -13.17 15.79 11.85
C GLY A 517 -13.58 14.54 11.08
N LYS A 518 -13.67 14.60 9.74
CA LYS A 518 -14.02 13.45 8.90
C LYS A 518 -12.84 12.47 8.82
N CYS A 519 -13.17 11.17 8.89
CA CYS A 519 -12.23 10.13 8.49
C CYS A 519 -12.15 10.10 6.97
N MET A 520 -10.99 10.45 6.43
CA MET A 520 -10.73 10.43 4.99
C MET A 520 -10.60 8.98 4.51
N ASN A 521 -11.00 8.73 3.27
CA ASN A 521 -11.08 7.40 2.68
C ASN A 521 -9.71 6.75 2.49
N ARG A 522 -9.73 5.48 2.05
CA ARG A 522 -8.51 4.70 1.82
C ARG A 522 -7.54 5.34 0.84
N ASP A 523 -8.03 5.85 -0.29
CA ASP A 523 -7.18 6.44 -1.33
C ASP A 523 -6.41 7.66 -0.79
N PHE A 524 -7.08 8.49 0.03
CA PHE A 524 -6.45 9.62 0.70
C PHE A 524 -5.39 9.14 1.70
N ALA A 525 -5.75 8.17 2.55
CA ALA A 525 -4.84 7.61 3.55
C ALA A 525 -3.59 6.96 2.93
N GLU A 526 -3.73 6.21 1.84
CA GLU A 526 -2.59 5.64 1.11
C GLU A 526 -1.69 6.74 0.52
N SER A 527 -2.24 7.90 0.16
CA SER A 527 -1.43 9.03 -0.29
C SER A 527 -0.62 9.67 0.84
N VAL A 528 -1.19 9.78 2.05
CA VAL A 528 -0.46 10.24 3.25
C VAL A 528 0.67 9.28 3.60
N VAL A 529 0.40 7.96 3.61
CA VAL A 529 1.43 6.94 3.86
C VAL A 529 2.57 7.01 2.85
N ALA A 530 2.26 7.21 1.57
CA ALA A 530 3.27 7.31 0.53
C ALA A 530 4.11 8.59 0.66
N GLU A 531 3.48 9.72 0.99
CA GLU A 531 4.15 11.00 1.18
C GLU A 531 5.12 10.97 2.37
N THR A 532 4.68 10.48 3.53
CA THR A 532 5.54 10.35 4.71
C THR A 532 6.64 9.31 4.56
N HIS A 533 6.46 8.32 3.67
CA HIS A 533 7.54 7.43 3.27
C HIS A 533 8.62 8.15 2.44
N GLU A 534 8.23 9.07 1.54
CA GLU A 534 9.20 9.87 0.79
C GLU A 534 9.95 10.84 1.71
N PHE A 535 9.27 11.45 2.69
CA PHE A 535 9.93 12.26 3.71
C PHE A 535 10.95 11.45 4.52
N TRP A 536 10.60 10.23 4.91
CA TRP A 536 11.53 9.33 5.58
C TRP A 536 12.77 9.00 4.71
N LYS A 537 12.60 8.78 3.40
CA LYS A 537 13.74 8.55 2.51
C LYS A 537 14.69 9.75 2.48
N LEU A 538 14.13 10.95 2.35
CA LEU A 538 14.90 12.20 2.36
C LEU A 538 15.66 12.35 3.69
N LEU A 539 15.00 12.11 4.81
CA LEU A 539 15.61 12.11 6.14
C LEU A 539 16.82 11.16 6.23
N VAL A 540 16.68 9.93 5.73
CA VAL A 540 17.76 8.92 5.75
C VAL A 540 18.90 9.30 4.81
N GLU A 541 18.60 9.85 3.64
CA GLU A 541 19.59 10.33 2.67
C GLU A 541 20.41 11.51 3.24
N GLU A 542 19.75 12.52 3.81
CA GLU A 542 20.40 13.68 4.42
C GLU A 542 21.34 13.30 5.57
N ARG A 543 20.99 12.26 6.33
CA ARG A 543 21.80 11.72 7.43
C ARG A 543 22.86 10.72 6.98
N GLY A 544 23.10 10.57 5.68
CA GLY A 544 24.15 9.68 5.14
C GLY A 544 23.92 8.20 5.46
N GLY A 545 22.65 7.78 5.56
CA GLY A 545 22.28 6.42 5.93
C GLY A 545 22.39 6.10 7.43
N GLN A 546 22.58 7.10 8.31
CA GLN A 546 22.59 6.88 9.75
C GLN A 546 21.19 6.98 10.36
N ALA A 547 20.77 5.86 10.94
CA ALA A 547 19.46 5.51 11.49
C ALA A 547 19.15 6.08 12.90
N MET A 548 19.51 7.33 13.20
CA MET A 548 19.11 7.98 14.46
C MET A 548 18.57 9.38 14.18
N VAL A 549 17.42 9.74 14.77
CA VAL A 549 16.87 11.10 14.75
C VAL A 549 17.30 11.92 15.94
#